data_AF-A0A523SV58-F1
#
_entry.id   AF-A0A523SV58-F1
#
_cell.length_a   1.000
_cell.length_b   1.000
_cell.length_c   1.000
_cell.angle_alpha   90.00
_cell.angle_beta   90.00
_cell.angle_gamma   90.00
#
_symmetry.space_group_name_H-M   'P 1'
#
loop_
_entity.id
_entity.type
_entity.pdbx_description
1 polymer ?
#
loop_
_entity_poly.entity_id
_entity_poly.type
_entity_poly.pdbx_seq_one_letter_code
_entity_poly.pdbx_strand_id
1 'polypeptide(L)'
;MIKKSVFMVMPFEDKNAQEIYEHCTKKVCEKFGLEIRRADELFTTNVILDDILEEIKNASVIIVDISGKNANVFYELGMAHILKPQQTIMITNEPPHDAPFDIQHFRIIHYDNTVKGGKLFEDKLAKTLENLLQDYGLLYEDEFEFLANFLGTPLLFDLLITEQLPLLSHPHKGERIAYKCSSQDMKSSGTFPLGDSEQFEDWYLDSLIKMKYVTKHQNLVLLTEKGKAFVSYLEKKGFACKIIKYRGQKPPWSKLD
;
A
#
# COMPACT_ATOMS: atom_id res chain seq x y z
N MET A 1 0.84 -10.03 7.62
CA MET A 1 1.61 -8.79 7.33
C MET A 1 1.88 -8.79 5.85
N ILE A 2 1.38 -7.81 5.10
CA ILE A 2 1.83 -7.64 3.70
C ILE A 2 3.33 -7.39 3.78
N LYS A 3 4.11 -8.31 3.21
CA LYS A 3 5.55 -8.15 3.06
C LYS A 3 5.72 -6.99 2.07
N LYS A 4 6.39 -5.92 2.48
CA LYS A 4 6.70 -4.81 1.58
C LYS A 4 7.78 -5.30 0.63
N SER A 5 7.39 -5.93 -0.46
CA SER A 5 8.28 -6.53 -1.45
C SER A 5 8.38 -5.66 -2.70
N VAL A 6 9.57 -5.64 -3.30
CA VAL A 6 9.82 -5.06 -4.61
C VAL A 6 10.19 -6.19 -5.56
N PHE A 7 9.51 -6.25 -6.71
CA PHE A 7 9.93 -7.12 -7.79
C PHE A 7 10.74 -6.33 -8.81
N MET A 8 11.95 -6.80 -9.09
CA MET A 8 12.91 -6.18 -9.99
C MET A 8 12.95 -6.94 -11.32
N VAL A 9 12.66 -6.22 -12.38
CA VAL A 9 12.74 -6.68 -13.77
C VAL A 9 13.87 -5.92 -14.46
N MET A 10 14.87 -6.62 -15.01
CA MET A 10 16.04 -5.96 -15.61
C MET A 10 16.75 -6.82 -16.66
N PRO A 11 17.50 -6.22 -17.60
CA PRO A 11 18.36 -6.96 -18.52
C PRO A 11 19.57 -7.55 -17.78
N PHE A 12 19.63 -8.88 -17.67
CA PHE A 12 20.68 -9.55 -16.89
C PHE A 12 22.10 -9.39 -17.44
N GLU A 13 22.24 -9.29 -18.75
CA GLU A 13 23.54 -9.17 -19.42
C GLU A 13 24.08 -7.74 -19.44
N ASP A 14 23.26 -6.75 -19.04
CA ASP A 14 23.67 -5.35 -19.00
C ASP A 14 24.46 -5.04 -17.72
N LYS A 15 25.74 -4.70 -17.89
CA LYS A 15 26.65 -4.39 -16.78
C LYS A 15 26.25 -3.14 -16.01
N ASN A 16 25.77 -2.09 -16.71
CA ASN A 16 25.37 -0.86 -16.05
C ASN A 16 24.12 -1.08 -15.20
N ALA A 17 23.16 -1.86 -15.71
CA ALA A 17 21.97 -2.26 -14.95
C ALA A 17 22.33 -3.09 -13.71
N GLN A 18 23.26 -4.05 -13.84
CA GLN A 18 23.77 -4.83 -12.69
C GLN A 18 24.41 -3.93 -11.62
N GLU A 19 25.34 -3.05 -12.01
CA GLU A 19 26.02 -2.16 -11.07
C GLU A 19 25.05 -1.22 -10.34
N ILE A 20 24.07 -0.65 -11.08
CA ILE A 20 23.06 0.23 -10.50
C ILE A 20 22.09 -0.52 -9.59
N TYR A 21 21.71 -1.74 -9.95
CA TYR A 21 20.92 -2.61 -9.09
C TYR A 21 21.64 -2.87 -7.75
N GLU A 22 22.89 -3.36 -7.81
CA GLU A 22 23.66 -3.77 -6.64
C GLU A 22 24.03 -2.60 -5.74
N HIS A 23 24.43 -1.48 -6.34
CA HIS A 23 25.02 -0.37 -5.58
C HIS A 23 24.05 0.76 -5.26
N CYS A 24 22.91 0.87 -5.95
CA CYS A 24 21.95 1.94 -5.74
C CYS A 24 20.53 1.41 -5.46
N THR A 25 19.90 0.72 -6.42
CA THR A 25 18.48 0.33 -6.33
C THR A 25 18.19 -0.49 -5.08
N LYS A 26 19.00 -1.52 -4.82
CA LYS A 26 18.87 -2.37 -3.63
C LYS A 26 19.02 -1.58 -2.33
N LYS A 27 20.06 -0.73 -2.23
CA LYS A 27 20.29 0.12 -1.05
C LYS A 27 19.12 1.06 -0.77
N VAL A 28 18.53 1.65 -1.82
CA VAL A 28 17.36 2.52 -1.66
C VAL A 28 16.17 1.71 -1.15
N CYS A 29 15.88 0.55 -1.75
CA CYS A 29 14.77 -0.30 -1.30
C CYS A 29 14.94 -0.72 0.17
N GLU A 30 16.15 -1.15 0.57
CA GLU A 30 16.47 -1.53 1.94
C GLU A 30 16.28 -0.37 2.94
N LYS A 31 16.63 0.88 2.58
CA LYS A 31 16.36 2.07 3.42
C LYS A 31 14.87 2.27 3.71
N PHE A 32 13.99 1.85 2.80
CA PHE A 32 12.53 1.88 2.98
C PHE A 32 11.97 0.61 3.64
N GLY A 33 12.83 -0.32 4.05
CA GLY A 33 12.43 -1.62 4.61
C GLY A 33 11.74 -2.52 3.59
N LEU A 34 12.04 -2.34 2.30
CA LEU A 34 11.52 -3.15 1.21
C LEU A 34 12.46 -4.32 0.93
N GLU A 35 11.92 -5.53 0.80
CA GLU A 35 12.66 -6.70 0.31
C GLU A 35 12.59 -6.74 -1.22
N ILE A 36 13.71 -6.52 -1.89
CA ILE A 36 13.80 -6.59 -3.35
C ILE A 36 14.18 -8.00 -3.81
N ARG A 37 13.48 -8.50 -4.83
CA ARG A 37 13.73 -9.80 -5.47
C ARG A 37 13.84 -9.62 -6.98
N ARG A 38 14.75 -10.35 -7.61
CA ARG A 38 14.90 -10.33 -9.08
C ARG A 38 14.21 -11.50 -9.75
N ALA A 39 13.79 -11.29 -11.00
CA ALA A 39 13.17 -12.34 -11.81
C ALA A 39 14.09 -13.55 -12.09
N ASP A 40 15.41 -13.38 -12.21
CA ASP A 40 16.36 -14.48 -12.45
C ASP A 40 16.74 -15.28 -11.20
N GLU A 41 16.55 -14.72 -10.00
CA GLU A 41 16.76 -15.43 -8.73
C GLU A 41 15.69 -16.52 -8.50
N LEU A 42 14.64 -16.55 -9.35
CA LEU A 42 13.67 -17.62 -9.44
C LEU A 42 14.32 -18.82 -10.17
N PHE A 43 15.20 -19.53 -9.48
CA PHE A 43 15.92 -20.71 -9.98
C PHE A 43 14.97 -21.87 -10.31
N THR A 44 14.35 -21.84 -11.48
CA THR A 44 13.90 -23.05 -12.19
C THR A 44 14.29 -22.94 -13.67
N THR A 45 14.66 -24.06 -14.27
CA THR A 45 15.30 -24.17 -15.59
C THR A 45 14.44 -23.70 -16.77
N ASN A 46 13.22 -23.26 -16.49
CA ASN A 46 12.40 -22.37 -17.32
C ASN A 46 11.67 -21.46 -16.34
N VAL A 47 11.98 -20.16 -16.28
CA VAL A 47 11.13 -19.22 -15.53
C VAL A 47 9.74 -19.33 -16.13
N ILE A 48 8.81 -19.91 -15.37
CA ILE A 48 7.45 -20.10 -15.85
C ILE A 48 6.83 -18.70 -15.84
N LEU A 49 6.22 -18.30 -16.94
CA LEU A 49 5.49 -17.03 -17.04
C LEU A 49 4.57 -16.80 -15.83
N ASP A 50 3.98 -17.87 -15.32
CA ASP A 50 3.12 -17.89 -14.14
C ASP A 50 3.85 -17.43 -12.86
N ASP A 51 5.13 -17.79 -12.69
CA ASP A 51 5.94 -17.38 -11.52
C ASP A 51 6.20 -15.86 -11.56
N ILE A 52 6.55 -15.32 -12.74
CA ILE A 52 6.73 -13.87 -12.93
C ILE A 52 5.40 -13.14 -12.66
N LEU A 53 4.29 -13.67 -13.17
CA LEU A 53 2.96 -13.11 -12.95
C LEU A 53 2.60 -13.14 -11.46
N GLU A 54 2.94 -14.19 -10.74
CA GLU A 54 2.71 -14.30 -9.30
C GLU A 54 3.55 -13.29 -8.51
N GLU A 55 4.83 -13.15 -8.83
CA GLU A 55 5.70 -12.14 -8.20
C GLU A 55 5.22 -10.71 -8.49
N ILE A 56 4.82 -10.39 -9.73
CA ILE A 56 4.21 -9.11 -10.10
C ILE A 56 2.94 -8.83 -9.28
N LYS A 57 2.05 -9.82 -9.13
CA LYS A 57 0.80 -9.67 -8.37
C LYS A 57 1.06 -9.43 -6.89
N ASN A 58 2.03 -10.15 -6.33
CA ASN A 58 2.35 -10.14 -4.91
C ASN A 58 3.27 -8.99 -4.49
N ALA A 59 3.96 -8.36 -5.44
CA ALA A 59 4.83 -7.22 -5.19
C ALA A 59 4.05 -5.96 -4.77
N SER A 60 4.60 -5.23 -3.80
CA SER A 60 4.08 -3.91 -3.42
C SER A 60 4.47 -2.82 -4.42
N VAL A 61 5.66 -2.97 -5.04
CA VAL A 61 6.21 -2.07 -6.06
C VAL A 61 6.95 -2.91 -7.08
N ILE A 62 6.87 -2.53 -8.34
CA ILE A 62 7.64 -3.15 -9.43
C ILE A 62 8.63 -2.11 -9.93
N ILE A 63 9.90 -2.48 -10.04
CA ILE A 63 10.91 -1.65 -10.67
C ILE A 63 11.37 -2.35 -11.93
N VAL A 64 11.23 -1.68 -13.07
CA VAL A 64 11.58 -2.21 -14.39
C VAL A 64 12.68 -1.37 -14.99
N ASP A 65 13.84 -1.98 -15.20
CA ASP A 65 14.97 -1.38 -15.90
C ASP A 65 14.88 -1.68 -17.39
N ILE A 66 14.53 -0.67 -18.20
CA ILE A 66 14.33 -0.81 -19.64
C ILE A 66 15.61 -0.57 -20.46
N SER A 67 16.77 -0.57 -19.79
CA SER A 67 18.06 -0.35 -20.46
C SER A 67 18.35 -1.39 -21.54
N GLY A 68 19.08 -0.99 -22.57
CA GLY A 68 19.43 -1.86 -23.69
C GLY A 68 18.24 -2.31 -24.55
N LYS A 69 17.02 -1.83 -24.27
CA LYS A 69 15.78 -2.15 -25.01
C LYS A 69 15.51 -3.66 -25.10
N ASN A 70 15.75 -4.39 -24.02
CA ASN A 70 15.58 -5.83 -23.99
C ASN A 70 14.09 -6.23 -24.20
N ALA A 71 13.82 -7.09 -25.18
CA ALA A 71 12.46 -7.50 -25.53
C ALA A 71 11.74 -8.27 -24.42
N ASN A 72 12.46 -9.09 -23.64
CA ASN A 72 11.88 -9.84 -22.52
C ASN A 72 11.44 -8.89 -21.41
N VAL A 73 12.28 -7.90 -21.08
CA VAL A 73 11.96 -6.85 -20.11
C VAL A 73 10.71 -6.07 -20.53
N PHE A 74 10.57 -5.73 -21.81
CA PHE A 74 9.36 -5.04 -22.29
C PHE A 74 8.11 -5.91 -22.21
N TYR A 75 8.24 -7.21 -22.43
CA TYR A 75 7.13 -8.14 -22.24
C TYR A 75 6.66 -8.17 -20.78
N GLU A 76 7.59 -8.22 -19.83
CA GLU A 76 7.32 -8.17 -18.39
C GLU A 76 6.78 -6.80 -17.94
N LEU A 77 7.28 -5.70 -18.52
CA LEU A 77 6.74 -4.35 -18.34
C LEU A 77 5.26 -4.28 -18.75
N GLY A 78 4.90 -4.88 -19.88
CA GLY A 78 3.52 -4.94 -20.34
C GLY A 78 2.61 -5.62 -19.31
N MET A 79 3.06 -6.72 -18.71
CA MET A 79 2.32 -7.40 -17.64
C MET A 79 2.20 -6.53 -16.39
N ALA A 80 3.29 -5.87 -15.97
CA ALA A 80 3.30 -4.95 -14.84
C ALA A 80 2.34 -3.76 -15.04
N HIS A 81 2.29 -3.18 -16.24
CA HIS A 81 1.38 -2.09 -16.59
C HIS A 81 -0.10 -2.49 -16.53
N ILE A 82 -0.43 -3.75 -16.80
CA ILE A 82 -1.81 -4.24 -16.70
C ILE A 82 -2.18 -4.53 -15.25
N LEU A 83 -1.30 -5.18 -14.49
CA LEU A 83 -1.61 -5.69 -13.15
C LEU A 83 -1.37 -4.67 -12.03
N LYS A 84 -0.37 -3.81 -12.17
CA LYS A 84 0.07 -2.82 -11.17
C LYS A 84 0.48 -1.50 -11.84
N PRO A 85 -0.40 -0.85 -12.64
CA PRO A 85 -0.07 0.35 -13.43
C PRO A 85 0.48 1.50 -12.57
N GLN A 86 0.01 1.63 -11.33
CA GLN A 86 0.33 2.74 -10.45
C GLN A 86 1.53 2.45 -9.54
N GLN A 87 1.88 1.17 -9.39
CA GLN A 87 3.00 0.71 -8.56
C GLN A 87 4.24 0.33 -9.40
N THR A 88 4.22 0.55 -10.71
CA THR A 88 5.33 0.27 -11.61
C THR A 88 6.22 1.50 -11.83
N ILE A 89 7.50 1.38 -11.51
CA ILE A 89 8.54 2.39 -11.73
C ILE A 89 9.43 1.94 -12.88
N MET A 90 9.58 2.78 -13.91
CA MET A 90 10.56 2.53 -14.97
C MET A 90 11.85 3.30 -14.73
N ILE A 91 12.97 2.63 -14.96
CA ILE A 91 14.33 3.19 -14.89
C ILE A 91 15.11 2.86 -16.17
N THR A 92 16.11 3.65 -16.51
CA THR A 92 16.92 3.43 -17.73
C THR A 92 18.28 4.13 -17.65
N ASN A 93 19.30 3.53 -18.26
CA ASN A 93 20.61 4.14 -18.44
C ASN A 93 20.65 5.12 -19.61
N GLU A 94 19.83 4.91 -20.63
CA GLU A 94 19.73 5.76 -21.81
C GLU A 94 18.93 7.03 -21.52
N PRO A 95 19.07 8.09 -22.33
CA PRO A 95 18.14 9.21 -22.29
C PRO A 95 16.68 8.74 -22.43
N PRO A 96 15.72 9.25 -21.62
CA PRO A 96 14.33 8.77 -21.67
C PRO A 96 13.64 8.88 -23.04
N HIS A 97 14.09 9.82 -23.89
CA HIS A 97 13.57 9.99 -25.24
C HIS A 97 14.02 8.88 -26.21
N ASP A 98 14.99 8.06 -25.83
CA ASP A 98 15.43 6.91 -26.62
C ASP A 98 14.56 5.67 -26.40
N ALA A 99 13.68 5.66 -25.39
CA ALA A 99 12.71 4.58 -25.19
C ALA A 99 11.81 4.41 -26.43
N PRO A 100 11.21 3.22 -26.66
CA PRO A 100 10.23 3.04 -27.74
C PRO A 100 9.09 4.05 -27.67
N PHE A 101 8.53 4.47 -28.80
CA PHE A 101 7.48 5.49 -28.88
C PHE A 101 6.31 5.22 -27.92
N ASP A 102 5.89 3.96 -27.81
CA ASP A 102 4.81 3.51 -26.92
C ASP A 102 5.17 3.58 -25.42
N ILE A 103 6.43 3.82 -25.07
CA ILE A 103 6.94 3.90 -23.69
C ILE A 103 7.34 5.34 -23.30
N GLN A 104 7.74 6.17 -24.27
CA GLN A 104 8.26 7.54 -24.03
C GLN A 104 7.33 8.46 -23.25
N HIS A 105 6.01 8.23 -23.32
CA HIS A 105 5.01 9.06 -22.65
C HIS A 105 4.87 8.77 -21.14
N PHE A 106 5.43 7.65 -20.68
CA PHE A 106 5.46 7.33 -19.26
C PHE A 106 6.60 8.04 -18.53
N ARG A 107 6.49 8.13 -17.21
CA ARG A 107 7.54 8.66 -16.37
C ARG A 107 8.66 7.63 -16.22
N ILE A 108 9.85 7.96 -16.71
CA ILE A 108 11.04 7.12 -16.63
C ILE A 108 12.12 7.83 -15.83
N ILE A 109 12.71 7.14 -14.85
CA ILE A 109 13.85 7.66 -14.07
C ILE A 109 15.13 7.29 -14.80
N HIS A 110 15.74 8.28 -15.45
CA HIS A 110 17.08 8.14 -16.00
C HIS A 110 18.15 8.08 -14.90
N TYR A 111 19.06 7.12 -15.03
CA TYR A 111 20.27 7.00 -14.23
C TYR A 111 21.52 7.04 -15.11
N ASP A 112 22.63 7.49 -14.52
CA ASP A 112 23.95 7.45 -15.14
C ASP A 112 24.88 6.67 -14.22
N ASN A 113 25.65 5.74 -14.80
CA ASN A 113 26.54 4.86 -14.04
C ASN A 113 27.86 5.56 -13.70
N THR A 114 27.72 6.68 -13.00
CA THR A 114 28.81 7.46 -12.42
C THR A 114 28.50 7.72 -10.95
N VAL A 115 29.51 8.03 -10.13
CA VAL A 115 29.30 8.30 -8.69
C VAL A 115 28.25 9.41 -8.47
N LYS A 116 28.30 10.48 -9.29
CA LYS A 116 27.34 11.58 -9.22
C LYS A 116 25.97 11.16 -9.76
N GLY A 117 25.93 10.43 -10.88
CA GLY A 117 24.72 9.92 -11.50
C GLY A 117 23.94 8.98 -10.58
N GLY A 118 24.63 8.01 -9.97
CA GLY A 118 24.07 7.07 -9.00
C GLY A 118 23.43 7.79 -7.81
N LYS A 119 24.08 8.81 -7.25
CA LYS A 119 23.49 9.60 -6.14
C LYS A 119 22.20 10.33 -6.56
N LEU A 120 22.20 10.95 -7.74
CA LEU A 120 21.00 11.61 -8.28
C LEU A 120 19.86 10.61 -8.55
N PHE A 121 20.21 9.41 -9.00
CA PHE A 121 19.27 8.32 -9.18
C PHE A 121 18.68 7.86 -7.83
N GLU A 122 19.51 7.64 -6.81
CA GLU A 122 19.06 7.28 -5.46
C GLU A 122 18.05 8.30 -4.91
N ASP A 123 18.34 9.59 -5.03
CA ASP A 123 17.46 10.67 -4.56
C ASP A 123 16.10 10.65 -5.28
N LYS A 124 16.10 10.46 -6.60
CA LYS A 124 14.87 10.38 -7.41
C LYS A 124 14.06 9.13 -7.10
N LEU A 125 14.71 7.98 -6.98
CA LEU A 125 14.06 6.71 -6.66
C LEU A 125 13.46 6.76 -5.26
N ALA A 126 14.22 7.24 -4.26
CA ALA A 126 13.75 7.40 -2.89
C ALA A 126 12.51 8.28 -2.82
N LYS A 127 12.53 9.43 -3.51
CA LYS A 127 11.36 10.34 -3.56
C LYS A 127 10.15 9.70 -4.25
N THR A 128 10.39 8.86 -5.27
CA THR A 128 9.32 8.15 -5.97
C THR A 128 8.71 7.08 -5.07
N LEU A 129 9.53 6.29 -4.38
CA LEU A 129 9.09 5.29 -3.40
C LEU A 129 8.38 5.93 -2.21
N GLU A 130 8.86 7.07 -1.71
CA GLU A 130 8.19 7.80 -0.64
C GLU A 130 6.76 8.17 -1.02
N ASN A 131 6.55 8.73 -2.21
CA ASN A 131 5.22 9.09 -2.70
C ASN A 131 4.33 7.85 -2.87
N LEU A 132 4.86 6.77 -3.47
CA LEU A 132 4.09 5.54 -3.70
C LEU A 132 3.70 4.84 -2.39
N LEU A 133 4.62 4.77 -1.43
CA LEU A 133 4.39 4.10 -0.14
C LEU A 133 3.52 4.91 0.81
N GLN A 134 3.41 6.22 0.61
CA GLN A 134 2.48 7.08 1.35
C GLN A 134 1.06 6.99 0.81
N ASP A 135 0.86 6.53 -0.43
CA ASP A 135 -0.47 6.26 -0.96
C ASP A 135 -1.00 4.91 -0.48
N TYR A 136 -1.50 4.90 0.76
CA TYR A 136 -2.13 3.74 1.36
C TYR A 136 -3.37 3.25 0.56
N GLY A 137 -4.02 4.12 -0.21
CA GLY A 137 -5.15 3.72 -1.05
C GLY A 137 -4.72 2.74 -2.14
N LEU A 138 -3.60 3.03 -2.79
CA LEU A 138 -3.02 2.20 -3.85
C LEU A 138 -2.28 0.97 -3.31
N LEU A 139 -1.57 1.13 -2.20
CA LEU A 139 -0.76 0.04 -1.64
C LEU A 139 -1.62 -1.10 -1.06
N TYR A 140 -2.81 -0.77 -0.57
CA TYR A 140 -3.70 -1.72 0.09
C TYR A 140 -5.02 -1.91 -0.68
N GLU A 141 -5.09 -1.54 -1.95
CA GLU A 141 -6.33 -1.59 -2.74
C GLU A 141 -6.98 -2.98 -2.71
N ASP A 142 -6.20 -4.05 -2.96
CA ASP A 142 -6.69 -5.44 -2.92
C ASP A 142 -7.21 -5.83 -1.52
N GLU A 143 -6.49 -5.41 -0.47
CA GLU A 143 -6.89 -5.66 0.92
C GLU A 143 -8.16 -4.86 1.27
N PHE A 144 -8.26 -3.62 0.80
CA PHE A 144 -9.39 -2.73 1.01
C PHE A 144 -10.62 -3.24 0.28
N GLU A 145 -10.49 -3.72 -0.96
CA GLU A 145 -11.58 -4.34 -1.72
C GLU A 145 -12.07 -5.62 -1.03
N PHE A 146 -11.14 -6.48 -0.58
CA PHE A 146 -11.50 -7.67 0.18
C PHE A 146 -12.27 -7.33 1.46
N LEU A 147 -11.76 -6.39 2.25
CA LEU A 147 -12.41 -5.96 3.48
C LEU A 147 -13.75 -5.26 3.19
N ALA A 148 -13.84 -4.41 2.16
CA ALA A 148 -15.08 -3.73 1.77
C ALA A 148 -16.18 -4.72 1.36
N ASN A 149 -15.81 -5.77 0.60
CA ASN A 149 -16.73 -6.85 0.26
C ASN A 149 -17.20 -7.62 1.50
N PHE A 150 -16.31 -7.82 2.47
CA PHE A 150 -16.65 -8.46 3.74
C PHE A 150 -17.48 -7.54 4.65
N LEU A 151 -17.30 -6.21 4.60
CA LEU A 151 -18.12 -5.20 5.30
C LEU A 151 -19.58 -5.15 4.81
N GLY A 152 -19.86 -5.67 3.60
CA GLY A 152 -21.23 -5.91 3.12
C GLY A 152 -21.99 -7.00 3.89
N THR A 153 -21.34 -7.67 4.85
CA THR A 153 -21.94 -8.67 5.74
C THR A 153 -22.23 -8.06 7.13
N PRO A 154 -23.29 -8.51 7.83
CA PRO A 154 -23.69 -7.93 9.13
C PRO A 154 -22.60 -7.95 10.21
N LEU A 155 -21.59 -8.81 10.07
CA LEU A 155 -20.61 -9.13 11.12
C LEU A 155 -19.64 -7.98 11.46
N LEU A 156 -19.36 -7.09 10.51
CA LEU A 156 -18.47 -5.95 10.74
C LEU A 156 -19.19 -4.63 11.00
N PHE A 157 -20.52 -4.62 10.88
CA PHE A 157 -21.32 -3.42 11.13
C PHE A 157 -21.19 -2.94 12.57
N ASP A 158 -21.16 -3.88 13.52
CA ASP A 158 -20.95 -3.58 14.94
C ASP A 158 -19.51 -3.12 15.23
N LEU A 159 -18.54 -3.51 14.39
CA LEU A 159 -17.10 -3.33 14.59
C LEU A 159 -16.60 -1.89 14.39
N LEU A 160 -17.25 -1.12 13.52
CA LEU A 160 -16.94 0.29 13.29
C LEU A 160 -17.84 1.24 14.08
N ILE A 161 -18.87 0.71 14.76
CA ILE A 161 -19.94 1.51 15.38
C ILE A 161 -19.98 1.37 16.90
N THR A 162 -19.35 0.37 17.53
CA THR A 162 -19.45 0.19 18.99
C THR A 162 -19.14 1.51 19.70
N GLU A 163 -20.19 2.07 20.30
CA GLU A 163 -20.26 3.42 20.84
C GLU A 163 -19.35 3.62 22.08
N GLN A 164 -18.54 2.61 22.41
CA GLN A 164 -17.76 2.50 23.63
C GLN A 164 -16.32 3.07 23.50
N LEU A 165 -15.74 3.13 22.29
CA LEU A 165 -14.37 3.64 22.08
C LEU A 165 -14.33 4.74 21.00
N PRO A 166 -14.04 6.00 21.36
CA PRO A 166 -13.94 7.06 20.38
C PRO A 166 -12.69 6.85 19.50
N LEU A 167 -12.92 6.47 18.24
CA LEU A 167 -11.88 6.45 17.21
C LEU A 167 -11.43 7.89 16.90
N LEU A 168 -10.16 8.26 17.02
CA LEU A 168 -9.71 9.63 16.69
C LEU A 168 -8.66 9.66 15.58
N SER A 169 -8.76 10.63 14.66
CA SER A 169 -7.69 10.96 13.73
C SER A 169 -6.68 11.93 14.37
N HIS A 170 -5.49 11.44 14.71
CA HIS A 170 -4.29 12.18 15.13
C HIS A 170 -4.35 13.04 16.43
N PRO A 171 -3.29 13.05 17.29
CA PRO A 171 -3.30 13.79 18.56
C PRO A 171 -3.06 15.31 18.50
N HIS A 172 -2.70 15.91 17.36
CA HIS A 172 -2.29 17.33 17.31
C HIS A 172 -3.03 18.18 16.26
N LYS A 173 -3.44 19.38 16.71
CA LYS A 173 -4.20 20.46 16.06
C LYS A 173 -5.70 20.24 15.80
N GLY A 174 -6.49 20.51 16.85
CA GLY A 174 -7.71 21.32 16.76
C GLY A 174 -9.01 20.64 16.30
N GLU A 175 -8.97 19.58 15.51
CA GLU A 175 -10.17 18.83 15.11
C GLU A 175 -9.94 17.33 15.30
N ARG A 176 -10.73 16.69 16.16
CA ARG A 176 -10.71 15.24 16.38
C ARG A 176 -11.90 14.62 15.64
N ILE A 177 -11.63 13.66 14.75
CA ILE A 177 -12.62 13.03 13.87
C ILE A 177 -12.77 11.55 14.26
N ALA A 178 -13.99 11.13 14.58
CA ALA A 178 -14.42 9.74 14.65
C ALA A 178 -15.21 9.36 13.39
N TYR A 179 -15.22 8.09 12.99
CA TYR A 179 -15.98 7.65 11.81
C TYR A 179 -17.04 6.62 12.22
N LYS A 180 -18.29 6.84 11.82
CA LYS A 180 -19.39 5.85 11.92
C LYS A 180 -19.78 5.43 10.51
N CYS A 181 -19.51 4.19 10.13
CA CYS A 181 -19.91 3.66 8.82
C CYS A 181 -21.33 3.08 8.92
N SER A 182 -22.24 3.36 7.99
CA SER A 182 -23.54 2.69 7.90
C SER A 182 -23.87 2.31 6.46
N SER A 183 -24.33 1.09 6.22
CA SER A 183 -24.88 0.61 4.96
C SER A 183 -26.37 0.91 4.95
N GLN A 184 -26.88 1.48 3.86
CA GLN A 184 -28.30 1.83 3.73
C GLN A 184 -29.18 0.63 3.34
N ASP A 185 -28.60 -0.52 2.95
CA ASP A 185 -29.32 -1.59 2.24
C ASP A 185 -29.49 -2.93 2.97
N MET A 186 -29.21 -3.03 4.27
CA MET A 186 -29.43 -4.28 5.00
C MET A 186 -30.81 -4.38 5.67
N LYS A 187 -31.84 -4.62 4.85
CA LYS A 187 -33.07 -5.30 5.30
C LYS A 187 -32.91 -6.80 5.05
N SER A 188 -32.19 -7.50 5.93
CA SER A 188 -32.27 -8.97 5.97
C SER A 188 -32.17 -9.45 7.40
N SER A 189 -33.31 -9.96 7.86
CA SER A 189 -33.56 -10.66 9.11
C SER A 189 -32.53 -11.74 9.41
N GLY A 190 -31.87 -11.62 10.56
CA GLY A 190 -31.03 -12.66 11.15
C GLY A 190 -30.68 -12.26 12.57
N THR A 191 -31.60 -12.50 13.51
CA THR A 191 -31.33 -12.34 14.95
C THR A 191 -30.32 -13.41 15.39
N PHE A 192 -29.13 -12.99 15.82
CA PHE A 192 -28.18 -13.84 16.54
C PHE A 192 -28.16 -13.43 18.03
N PRO A 193 -27.98 -14.40 18.94
CA PRO A 193 -28.03 -14.14 20.37
C PRO A 193 -26.77 -13.39 20.81
N LEU A 194 -26.97 -12.22 21.43
CA LEU A 194 -25.95 -11.49 22.19
C LEU A 194 -25.52 -12.36 23.38
N GLY A 195 -24.45 -13.13 23.22
CA GLY A 195 -23.74 -13.80 24.31
C GLY A 195 -22.62 -12.89 24.81
N ASP A 196 -22.62 -12.60 26.11
CA ASP A 196 -21.58 -11.97 26.94
C ASP A 196 -20.59 -11.04 26.19
N SER A 197 -21.01 -9.78 26.07
CA SER A 197 -20.49 -8.73 25.20
C SER A 197 -19.07 -8.22 25.48
N GLU A 198 -18.36 -8.69 26.51
CA GLU A 198 -17.02 -8.17 26.84
C GLU A 198 -15.89 -8.88 26.09
N GLN A 199 -15.97 -10.19 25.85
CA GLN A 199 -14.89 -10.94 25.18
C GLN A 199 -14.90 -10.79 23.65
N PHE A 200 -16.07 -10.49 23.07
CA PHE A 200 -16.23 -10.40 21.63
C PHE A 200 -15.73 -9.06 21.06
N GLU A 201 -15.78 -7.96 21.82
CA GLU A 201 -15.31 -6.65 21.37
C GLU A 201 -13.76 -6.57 21.26
N ASP A 202 -13.03 -7.29 22.12
CA ASP A 202 -11.56 -7.23 22.20
C ASP A 202 -10.85 -7.88 21.00
N TRP A 203 -11.32 -9.03 20.51
CA TRP A 203 -10.58 -9.79 19.48
C TRP A 203 -10.57 -9.12 18.10
N TYR A 204 -11.64 -8.41 17.77
CA TYR A 204 -11.76 -7.66 16.53
C TYR A 204 -10.88 -6.42 16.54
N LEU A 205 -10.89 -5.67 17.65
CA LEU A 205 -10.01 -4.52 17.84
C LEU A 205 -8.55 -4.94 17.78
N ASP A 206 -8.20 -6.05 18.44
CA ASP A 206 -6.86 -6.65 18.34
C ASP A 206 -6.48 -7.03 16.92
N SER A 207 -7.43 -7.52 16.12
CA SER A 207 -7.21 -7.84 14.71
C SER A 207 -6.92 -6.58 13.89
N LEU A 208 -7.69 -5.51 14.06
CA LEU A 208 -7.42 -4.21 13.41
C LEU A 208 -6.11 -3.57 13.85
N ILE A 209 -5.72 -3.72 15.13
CA ILE A 209 -4.42 -3.29 15.65
C ILE A 209 -3.29 -4.09 15.00
N LYS A 210 -3.41 -5.44 14.95
CA LYS A 210 -2.44 -6.32 14.29
C LYS A 210 -2.31 -6.01 12.79
N MET A 211 -3.43 -5.70 12.13
CA MET A 211 -3.48 -5.31 10.72
C MET A 211 -3.08 -3.84 10.48
N LYS A 212 -2.82 -3.09 11.56
CA LYS A 212 -2.37 -1.69 11.59
C LYS A 212 -3.36 -0.68 11.01
N TYR A 213 -4.67 -0.95 11.05
CA TYR A 213 -5.70 0.04 10.71
C TYR A 213 -5.92 1.05 11.85
N VAL A 214 -5.73 0.59 13.08
CA VAL A 214 -5.90 1.40 14.28
C VAL A 214 -4.75 1.17 15.27
N THR A 215 -4.54 2.13 16.18
CA THR A 215 -3.62 1.99 17.32
C THR A 215 -4.33 2.35 18.62
N LYS A 216 -3.96 1.69 19.71
CA LYS A 216 -4.49 2.00 21.05
C LYS A 216 -3.54 2.96 21.77
N HIS A 217 -4.08 4.06 22.29
CA HIS A 217 -3.38 5.02 23.15
C HIS A 217 -4.22 5.26 24.40
N GLN A 218 -3.79 4.70 25.54
CA GLN A 218 -4.57 4.69 26.79
C GLN A 218 -5.97 4.08 26.55
N ASN A 219 -7.03 4.86 26.76
CA ASN A 219 -8.43 4.48 26.55
C ASN A 219 -8.98 4.95 25.19
N LEU A 220 -8.10 5.30 24.25
CA LEU A 220 -8.47 5.79 22.92
C LEU A 220 -7.98 4.82 21.85
N VAL A 221 -8.78 4.66 20.80
CA VAL A 221 -8.36 4.00 19.57
C VAL A 221 -8.17 5.09 18.52
N LEU A 222 -7.06 5.08 17.80
CA LEU A 222 -6.75 6.07 16.78
C LEU A 222 -6.68 5.38 15.41
N LEU A 223 -7.19 6.04 14.37
CA LEU A 223 -6.94 5.57 13.00
C LEU A 223 -5.48 5.87 12.62
N THR A 224 -4.81 4.85 12.10
CA THR A 224 -3.53 5.04 11.41
C THR A 224 -3.75 5.67 10.04
N GLU A 225 -2.67 6.03 9.32
CA GLU A 225 -2.77 6.47 7.93
C GLU A 225 -3.41 5.39 7.02
N LYS A 226 -3.12 4.11 7.28
CA LYS A 226 -3.79 2.98 6.61
C LYS A 226 -5.29 2.98 6.89
N GLY A 227 -5.68 3.15 8.16
CA GLY A 227 -7.09 3.22 8.55
C GLY A 227 -7.83 4.38 7.89
N LYS A 228 -7.22 5.57 7.85
CA LYS A 228 -7.81 6.75 7.17
C LYS A 228 -7.97 6.53 5.67
N ALA A 229 -6.97 5.94 5.02
CA ALA A 229 -7.04 5.61 3.61
C ALA A 229 -8.13 4.59 3.30
N PHE A 230 -8.30 3.58 4.16
CA PHE A 230 -9.39 2.61 4.03
C PHE A 230 -10.76 3.27 4.15
N VAL A 231 -10.95 4.16 5.13
CA VAL A 231 -12.20 4.92 5.26
C VAL A 231 -12.47 5.75 4.01
N SER A 232 -11.46 6.43 3.47
CA SER A 232 -11.57 7.20 2.23
C SER A 232 -11.92 6.32 1.02
N TYR A 233 -11.37 5.10 0.98
CA TYR A 233 -11.68 4.10 -0.02
C TYR A 233 -13.15 3.64 0.06
N LEU A 234 -13.66 3.38 1.27
CA LEU A 234 -15.07 3.02 1.50
C LEU A 234 -16.01 4.14 1.06
N GLU A 235 -15.70 5.41 1.36
CA GLU A 235 -16.47 6.56 0.89
C GLU A 235 -16.56 6.61 -0.64
N LYS A 236 -15.45 6.37 -1.34
CA LYS A 236 -15.41 6.28 -2.82
C LYS A 236 -16.27 5.12 -3.36
N LYS A 237 -16.39 4.02 -2.61
CA LYS A 237 -17.25 2.86 -2.93
C LYS A 237 -18.72 3.06 -2.56
N GLY A 238 -19.09 4.23 -2.02
CA GLY A 238 -20.48 4.57 -1.70
C GLY A 238 -20.93 4.21 -0.28
N PHE A 239 -20.03 3.76 0.58
CA PHE A 239 -20.34 3.58 2.00
C PHE A 239 -20.48 4.93 2.69
N ALA A 240 -21.50 5.08 3.56
CA ALA A 240 -21.68 6.31 4.32
C ALA A 240 -20.78 6.30 5.55
N CYS A 241 -19.62 6.95 5.47
CA CYS A 241 -18.72 7.19 6.60
C CYS A 241 -19.01 8.57 7.23
N LYS A 242 -19.53 8.61 8.46
CA LYS A 242 -19.80 9.85 9.18
C LYS A 242 -18.62 10.27 10.04
N ILE A 243 -17.99 11.38 9.67
CA ILE A 243 -17.04 12.14 10.50
C ILE A 243 -17.80 12.75 11.70
N ILE A 244 -17.72 12.12 12.86
CA ILE A 244 -18.11 12.69 14.15
C ILE A 244 -16.98 13.63 14.59
N LYS A 245 -17.14 14.93 14.31
CA LYS A 245 -16.24 15.98 14.79
C LYS A 245 -16.56 16.29 16.25
N TYR A 246 -15.59 16.14 17.14
CA TYR A 246 -15.75 16.57 18.53
C TYR A 246 -15.62 18.10 18.61
N ARG A 247 -16.74 18.83 18.63
CA ARG A 247 -16.79 20.29 18.84
C ARG A 247 -17.31 20.63 20.23
N GLY A 248 -16.40 20.97 21.15
CA GLY A 248 -16.73 21.71 22.37
C GLY A 248 -17.01 20.89 23.64
N GLN A 249 -16.56 21.49 24.75
CA GLN A 249 -16.41 21.03 26.14
C GLN A 249 -15.72 19.68 26.37
N LYS A 250 -14.66 19.77 27.17
CA LYS A 250 -13.78 18.73 27.69
C LYS A 250 -14.45 17.34 27.69
N PRO A 251 -13.92 16.36 26.94
CA PRO A 251 -14.55 15.04 26.84
C PRO A 251 -14.65 14.33 28.20
N PRO A 252 -15.52 13.31 28.37
CA PRO A 252 -15.78 12.69 29.67
C PRO A 252 -14.51 12.17 30.40
N TRP A 253 -13.41 11.97 29.68
CA TRP A 253 -12.09 11.58 30.20
C TRP A 253 -11.16 12.75 30.59
N SER A 254 -11.63 13.99 30.53
CA SER A 254 -10.83 15.20 30.81
C SER A 254 -10.58 15.52 32.29
N LYS A 255 -10.92 14.57 33.17
CA LYS A 255 -10.57 14.53 34.60
C LYS A 255 -9.51 13.47 34.92
N LEU A 256 -8.95 12.80 33.91
CA LEU A 256 -7.88 11.84 34.10
C LEU A 256 -6.56 12.60 33.93
N ASP A 257 -6.01 13.00 35.08
CA ASP A 257 -4.64 13.49 35.25
C ASP A 257 -3.61 12.42 34.86
#